data_AF-A0A6I9SED5-F1
#
_entry.id   AF-A0A6I9SED5-F1
#
_cell.length_a   1.000
_cell.length_b   1.000
_cell.length_c   1.000
_cell.angle_alpha   90.00
_cell.angle_beta   90.00
_cell.angle_gamma   90.00
#
_symmetry.space_group_name_H-M   'P 1'
#
loop_
_entity.id
_entity.type
_entity.pdbx_description
1 polymer ?
#
loop_
_entity_poly.entity_id
_entity_poly.type
_entity_poly.pdbx_seq_one_letter_code
_entity_poly.pdbx_strand_id
1 'polypeptide(L)'
;MLSLDEIFSQPLPALEGEFSFPPWHAPSSDPTPAPAPAPVPVPSSTACVEEPEQAALSPAEERRRRRRISNRESARRSRKRKQHHLEDLRSQAGQLRSENQALADRLVDVVNRCLLFRRDNDRLRSESTALSRRLSELRRLLVVRQLRLLSSPLPPAPVAACGGFASAYEQTLASLIA
;
A
#
# COMPACT_ATOMS: atom_id res chain seq x y z
N MET A 1 5.06 8.34 -23.43
CA MET A 1 4.46 8.41 -22.09
C MET A 1 3.46 7.28 -22.00
N LEU A 2 3.64 6.34 -21.06
CA LEU A 2 2.73 5.21 -20.90
C LEU A 2 1.35 5.72 -20.44
N SER A 3 0.28 5.13 -20.94
CA SER A 3 -1.08 5.53 -20.53
C SER A 3 -1.32 5.14 -19.07
N LEU A 4 -2.15 5.89 -18.35
CA LEU A 4 -2.51 5.56 -16.96
C LEU A 4 -3.12 4.16 -16.84
N ASP A 5 -3.75 3.66 -17.90
CA ASP A 5 -4.29 2.29 -17.94
C ASP A 5 -3.19 1.23 -17.89
N GLU A 6 -2.01 1.51 -18.45
CA GLU A 6 -0.86 0.61 -18.47
C GLU A 6 -0.11 0.57 -17.14
N ILE A 7 -0.14 1.67 -16.38
CA ILE A 7 0.53 1.80 -15.07
C ILE A 7 -0.25 1.08 -13.97
N PHE A 8 -1.59 1.09 -14.04
CA PHE A 8 -2.45 0.48 -13.01
C PHE A 8 -2.92 -0.95 -13.34
N SER A 9 -2.77 -1.40 -14.59
CA SER A 9 -3.04 -2.80 -14.98
C SER A 9 -1.81 -3.70 -14.94
N GLN A 10 -0.61 -3.14 -14.78
CA GLN A 10 0.51 -3.96 -14.35
C GLN A 10 0.18 -4.49 -12.94
N PRO A 11 0.30 -5.81 -12.68
CA PRO A 11 0.33 -6.26 -11.31
C PRO A 11 1.39 -5.40 -10.63
N LEU A 12 0.99 -4.60 -9.63
CA LEU A 12 1.97 -4.02 -8.72
C LEU A 12 2.84 -5.20 -8.35
N PRO A 13 4.13 -5.20 -8.73
CA PRO A 13 4.99 -6.32 -8.41
C PRO A 13 4.80 -6.44 -6.92
N ALA A 14 4.20 -7.56 -6.52
CA ALA A 14 4.05 -7.85 -5.14
C ALA A 14 5.45 -7.60 -4.59
N LEU A 15 5.57 -6.69 -3.61
CA LEU A 15 6.83 -6.51 -2.91
C LEU A 15 7.27 -7.83 -2.24
N GLU A 16 6.49 -8.90 -2.43
CA GLU A 16 6.90 -10.30 -2.53
C GLU A 16 7.88 -10.56 -3.70
N GLY A 17 9.15 -10.15 -3.56
CA GLY A 17 10.22 -11.00 -4.12
C GLY A 17 11.48 -10.34 -4.68
N GLU A 18 11.41 -9.17 -5.32
CA GLU A 18 12.56 -8.69 -6.13
C GLU A 18 13.23 -7.39 -5.67
N PHE A 19 12.56 -6.58 -4.82
CA PHE A 19 13.22 -5.56 -4.00
C PHE A 19 13.46 -6.04 -2.58
N SER A 20 13.73 -7.35 -2.44
CA SER A 20 14.37 -7.85 -1.24
C SER A 20 15.74 -7.17 -1.19
N PHE A 21 15.88 -6.11 -0.38
CA PHE A 21 17.17 -5.85 0.25
C PHE A 21 17.67 -7.22 0.68
N PRO A 22 18.83 -7.70 0.18
CA PRO A 22 19.26 -9.06 0.42
C PRO A 22 19.08 -9.29 1.91
N PRO A 23 18.31 -10.31 2.33
CA PRO A 23 18.06 -10.53 3.73
C PRO A 23 19.44 -10.60 4.32
N TRP A 24 19.80 -9.59 5.13
CA TRP A 24 20.97 -9.69 5.97
C TRP A 24 20.66 -10.93 6.77
N HIS A 25 21.24 -12.06 6.35
CA HIS A 25 20.98 -13.34 6.98
C HIS A 25 21.17 -13.04 8.45
N ALA A 26 20.06 -13.10 9.20
CA ALA A 26 20.16 -13.19 10.63
C ALA A 26 21.18 -14.32 10.82
N PRO A 27 22.30 -14.08 11.55
CA PRO A 27 23.27 -15.13 11.74
C PRO A 27 22.47 -16.33 12.22
N SER A 28 22.47 -17.35 11.37
CA SER A 28 21.90 -18.65 11.62
C SER A 28 22.29 -19.00 13.04
N SER A 29 21.28 -19.36 13.83
CA SER A 29 21.37 -20.13 15.07
C SER A 29 22.83 -20.38 15.45
N ASP A 30 23.34 -19.61 16.43
CA ASP A 30 24.66 -19.87 16.99
C ASP A 30 24.81 -21.40 17.13
N PRO A 31 25.86 -22.01 16.56
CA PRO A 31 26.09 -23.42 16.78
C PRO A 31 26.13 -23.61 18.29
N THR A 32 25.28 -24.51 18.79
CA THR A 32 25.27 -24.96 20.18
C THR A 32 26.71 -25.01 20.68
N PRO A 33 27.07 -24.32 21.77
CA PRO A 33 28.43 -24.40 22.28
C PRO A 33 28.71 -25.89 22.52
N ALA A 34 29.68 -26.43 21.78
CA ALA A 34 30.14 -27.80 21.99
C ALA A 34 30.40 -27.99 23.49
N PRO A 35 30.02 -29.14 24.08
CA PRO A 35 30.33 -29.40 25.47
C PRO A 35 31.83 -29.24 25.66
N ALA A 36 32.22 -28.43 26.65
CA ALA A 36 33.61 -28.13 26.95
C ALA A 36 34.43 -29.43 27.00
N PRO A 37 35.63 -29.48 26.39
CA PRO A 37 36.51 -30.63 26.58
C PRO A 37 36.80 -30.77 28.08
N ALA A 38 36.65 -31.99 28.59
CA ALA A 38 36.91 -32.35 29.98
C ALA A 38 38.26 -31.81 30.45
N PRO A 39 38.40 -31.43 31.74
CA PRO A 39 39.66 -30.91 32.27
C PRO A 39 40.75 -31.97 32.15
N VAL A 40 41.67 -31.76 31.21
CA VAL A 40 42.93 -32.51 31.15
C VAL A 40 43.72 -32.19 32.43
N PRO A 41 44.19 -33.20 33.18
CA PRO A 41 45.03 -32.97 34.34
C PRO A 41 46.39 -32.49 33.86
N VAL A 42 46.63 -31.19 33.94
CA VAL A 42 47.97 -30.60 33.85
C VAL A 42 48.74 -31.03 35.09
N PRO A 43 49.96 -31.59 34.97
CA PRO A 43 50.75 -31.93 36.14
C PRO A 43 51.08 -30.65 36.92
N SER A 44 50.67 -30.62 38.18
CA SER A 44 51.11 -29.64 39.18
C SER A 44 52.63 -29.65 39.25
N SER A 45 53.27 -28.73 38.54
CA SER A 45 54.55 -28.19 38.94
C SER A 45 54.27 -27.07 39.92
N THR A 46 53.99 -27.46 41.16
CA THR A 46 54.08 -26.57 42.32
C THR A 46 55.58 -26.35 42.57
N ALA A 47 56.14 -25.40 41.85
CA ALA A 47 57.47 -24.86 42.11
C ALA A 47 57.39 -23.33 41.98
N CYS A 48 57.19 -22.72 43.15
CA CYS A 48 57.69 -21.41 43.57
C CYS A 48 57.65 -20.27 42.54
N VAL A 49 56.68 -19.37 42.67
CA VAL A 49 57.00 -17.94 42.76
C VAL A 49 56.11 -17.36 43.86
N GLU A 50 56.77 -17.17 45.00
CA GLU A 50 56.44 -16.27 46.11
C GLU A 50 55.51 -15.12 45.69
N GLU A 51 54.53 -14.83 46.56
CA GLU A 51 53.99 -13.48 46.71
C GLU A 51 55.13 -12.46 46.57
N PRO A 52 55.08 -11.47 45.67
CA PRO A 52 55.74 -10.25 46.00
C PRO A 52 54.82 -9.60 47.03
N GLU A 53 55.27 -9.72 48.29
CA GLU A 53 55.45 -8.57 49.17
C GLU A 53 55.42 -7.24 48.39
N GLN A 54 55.03 -6.17 49.07
CA GLN A 54 55.11 -4.80 48.58
C GLN A 54 56.57 -4.39 48.27
N ALA A 55 57.22 -5.01 47.29
CA ALA A 55 58.34 -4.48 46.58
C ALA A 55 57.80 -3.23 45.90
N ALA A 56 58.28 -2.07 46.34
CA ALA A 56 57.97 -0.80 45.72
C ALA A 56 58.18 -0.95 44.21
N LEU A 57 57.09 -1.13 43.46
CA LEU A 57 57.12 -1.22 42.00
C LEU A 57 57.93 -0.04 41.52
N SER A 58 58.90 -0.29 40.63
CA SER A 58 59.66 0.81 40.09
C SER A 58 58.67 1.83 39.49
N PRO A 59 58.95 3.14 39.55
CA PRO A 59 58.04 4.15 39.03
C PRO A 59 57.64 3.89 37.56
N ALA A 60 58.49 3.20 36.81
CA ALA A 60 58.21 2.73 35.45
C ALA A 60 57.17 1.59 35.40
N GLU A 61 57.23 0.60 36.28
CA GLU A 61 56.30 -0.51 36.35
C GLU A 61 54.92 -0.09 36.84
N GLU A 62 54.87 0.80 37.84
CA GLU A 62 53.59 1.37 38.31
C GLU A 62 52.94 2.21 37.19
N ARG A 63 53.71 2.98 36.42
CA ARG A 63 53.21 3.68 35.22
C ARG A 63 52.68 2.71 34.18
N ARG A 64 53.37 1.59 33.92
CA ARG A 64 52.90 0.54 32.99
C ARG A 64 51.62 -0.12 33.49
N ARG A 65 51.50 -0.39 34.79
CA ARG A 65 50.30 -0.95 35.43
C ARG A 65 49.11 -0.02 35.26
N ARG A 66 49.26 1.27 35.59
CA ARG A 66 48.21 2.30 35.40
C ARG A 66 47.78 2.42 33.93
N ARG A 67 48.72 2.41 32.99
CA ARG A 67 48.42 2.42 31.54
C ARG A 67 47.60 1.20 31.11
N ARG A 68 47.93 0.01 31.63
CA ARG A 68 47.19 -1.23 31.33
C ARG A 68 45.74 -1.15 31.79
N ILE A 69 45.52 -0.64 33.01
CA ILE A 69 44.18 -0.47 33.59
C ILE A 69 43.39 0.57 32.79
N SER A 70 43.98 1.76 32.56
CA SER A 70 43.33 2.83 31.79
C SER A 70 43.01 2.40 30.36
N ASN A 71 43.92 1.70 29.67
CA ASN A 71 43.68 1.19 28.33
C ASN A 71 42.55 0.15 28.34
N ARG A 72 42.56 -0.80 29.30
CA ARG A 72 41.48 -1.78 29.46
C ARG A 72 40.12 -1.11 29.64
N GLU A 73 40.05 -0.08 30.48
CA GLU A 73 38.82 0.70 30.65
C GLU A 73 38.42 1.45 29.38
N SER A 74 39.37 2.07 28.68
CA SER A 74 39.11 2.81 27.44
C SER A 74 38.60 1.88 26.32
N ALA A 75 39.17 0.68 26.19
CA ALA A 75 38.73 -0.35 25.26
C ALA A 75 37.30 -0.82 25.61
N ARG A 76 37.02 -1.04 26.91
CA ARG A 76 35.66 -1.38 27.37
C ARG A 76 34.65 -0.29 27.02
N ARG A 77 34.98 0.98 27.29
CA ARG A 77 34.13 2.13 26.96
C ARG A 77 33.91 2.26 25.45
N SER A 78 34.96 2.08 24.64
CA SER A 78 34.87 2.11 23.18
C SER A 78 33.96 1.01 22.64
N ARG A 79 34.13 -0.24 23.12
CA ARG A 79 33.24 -1.37 22.78
C ARG A 79 31.79 -1.07 23.15
N LYS A 80 31.53 -0.58 24.37
CA LYS A 80 30.17 -0.22 24.82
C LYS A 80 29.54 0.86 23.94
N ARG A 81 30.28 1.92 23.56
CA ARG A 81 29.77 2.97 22.67
C ARG A 81 29.43 2.44 21.29
N LYS A 82 30.31 1.61 20.70
CA LYS A 82 30.06 0.99 19.40
C LYS A 82 28.86 0.05 19.44
N GLN A 83 28.73 -0.74 20.52
CA GLN A 83 27.58 -1.62 20.71
C GLN A 83 26.28 -0.83 20.76
N HIS A 84 26.22 0.23 21.57
CA HIS A 84 25.04 1.09 21.65
C HIS A 84 24.68 1.69 20.28
N HIS A 85 25.66 2.21 19.55
CA HIS A 85 25.43 2.75 18.20
C HIS A 85 24.88 1.69 17.22
N LEU A 86 25.36 0.45 17.30
CA LEU A 86 24.82 -0.65 16.49
C LEU A 86 23.38 -1.02 16.87
N GLU A 87 23.05 -0.98 18.17
CA GLU A 87 21.69 -1.18 18.66
C GLU A 87 20.75 -0.07 18.18
N ASP A 88 21.20 1.18 18.21
CA ASP A 88 20.44 2.32 17.70
C ASP A 88 20.19 2.21 16.19
N LEU A 89 21.21 1.85 15.40
CA LEU A 89 21.04 1.64 13.96
C LEU A 89 20.10 0.47 13.66
N ARG A 90 20.13 -0.60 14.45
CA ARG A 90 19.21 -1.74 14.30
C ARG A 90 17.78 -1.35 14.63
N SER A 91 17.56 -0.54 15.67
CA SER A 91 16.22 -0.07 16.03
C SER A 91 15.66 0.86 14.95
N GLN A 92 16.46 1.79 14.43
CA GLN A 92 16.07 2.66 13.31
C GLN A 92 15.74 1.86 12.05
N ALA A 93 16.57 0.86 11.68
CA ALA A 93 16.28 -0.01 10.55
C ALA A 93 14.99 -0.82 10.76
N GLY A 94 14.70 -1.27 11.98
CA GLY A 94 13.45 -1.94 12.33
C GLY A 94 12.23 -1.02 12.19
N GLN A 95 12.32 0.22 12.69
CA GLN A 95 11.27 1.24 12.57
C GLN A 95 10.98 1.53 11.09
N LEU A 96 12.01 1.86 10.30
CA LEU A 96 11.86 2.15 8.88
C LEU A 96 11.26 0.98 8.10
N ARG A 97 11.59 -0.27 8.45
CA ARG A 97 10.95 -1.45 7.84
C ARG A 97 9.47 -1.52 8.16
N SER A 98 9.09 -1.31 9.42
CA SER A 98 7.68 -1.32 9.83
C SER A 98 6.87 -0.19 9.18
N GLU A 99 7.45 1.01 9.08
CA GLU A 99 6.84 2.14 8.39
C GLU A 99 6.70 1.88 6.90
N ASN A 100 7.72 1.31 6.26
CA ASN A 100 7.66 0.94 4.86
C ASN A 100 6.54 -0.07 4.59
N GLN A 101 6.42 -1.11 5.42
CA GLN A 101 5.34 -2.08 5.32
C GLN A 101 3.96 -1.42 5.48
N ALA A 102 3.79 -0.57 6.50
CA ALA A 102 2.54 0.14 6.72
C ALA A 102 2.16 1.09 5.55
N LEU A 103 3.15 1.71 4.90
CA LEU A 103 2.94 2.52 3.70
C LEU A 103 2.57 1.66 2.50
N ALA A 104 3.21 0.50 2.33
CA ALA A 104 2.88 -0.45 1.27
C ALA A 104 1.44 -0.95 1.39
N ASP A 105 1.00 -1.33 2.60
CA ASP A 105 -0.37 -1.78 2.86
C ASP A 105 -1.39 -0.68 2.52
N ARG A 106 -1.11 0.57 2.94
CA ARG A 106 -1.96 1.74 2.60
C ARG A 106 -2.02 1.99 1.10
N LEU A 107 -0.92 1.79 0.38
CA LEU A 107 -0.89 1.95 -1.07
C LEU A 107 -1.79 0.92 -1.76
N VAL A 108 -1.73 -0.34 -1.33
CA VAL A 108 -2.62 -1.40 -1.82
C VAL A 108 -4.09 -1.05 -1.57
N ASP A 109 -4.43 -0.57 -0.38
CA ASP A 109 -5.79 -0.14 -0.05
C ASP A 109 -6.29 0.99 -0.96
N VAL A 110 -5.45 2.00 -1.20
CA VAL A 110 -5.80 3.13 -2.08
C VAL A 110 -6.01 2.65 -3.51
N VAL A 111 -5.13 1.77 -4.01
CA VAL A 111 -5.24 1.21 -5.37
C VAL A 111 -6.54 0.43 -5.51
N ASN A 112 -6.89 -0.42 -4.55
CA ASN A 112 -8.15 -1.16 -4.54
C ASN A 112 -9.36 -0.22 -4.58
N ARG A 113 -9.35 0.86 -3.79
CA ARG A 113 -10.42 1.87 -3.81
C ARG A 113 -10.51 2.59 -5.15
N CYS A 114 -9.36 2.95 -5.75
CA CYS A 114 -9.32 3.57 -7.07
C CYS A 114 -9.92 2.64 -8.14
N LEU A 115 -9.60 1.35 -8.11
CA LEU A 115 -10.18 0.37 -9.05
C LEU A 115 -11.71 0.25 -8.90
N LEU A 116 -12.21 0.23 -7.66
CA LEU A 116 -13.65 0.24 -7.39
C LEU A 116 -14.32 1.49 -7.95
N PHE A 117 -13.77 2.68 -7.64
CA PHE A 117 -14.33 3.94 -8.14
C PHE A 117 -14.29 4.05 -9.66
N ARG A 118 -13.24 3.51 -10.30
CA ARG A 118 -13.16 3.44 -11.77
C ARG A 118 -14.29 2.58 -12.34
N ARG A 119 -14.49 1.38 -11.80
CA ARG A 119 -15.58 0.49 -12.22
C ARG A 119 -16.94 1.15 -12.08
N ASP A 120 -17.18 1.82 -10.96
CA ASP A 120 -18.43 2.55 -10.74
C ASP A 120 -18.59 3.72 -11.71
N ASN A 121 -17.50 4.44 -12.00
CA ASN A 121 -17.51 5.53 -12.97
C ASN A 121 -17.85 5.03 -14.39
N ASP A 122 -17.24 3.92 -14.82
CA ASP A 122 -17.50 3.32 -16.13
C ASP A 122 -18.94 2.80 -16.24
N ARG A 123 -19.45 2.19 -15.16
CA ARG A 123 -20.86 1.81 -15.05
C ARG A 123 -21.77 3.03 -15.23
N LEU A 124 -21.58 4.09 -14.44
CA LEU A 124 -22.40 5.30 -14.49
C LEU A 124 -22.32 5.98 -15.87
N ARG A 125 -21.15 5.99 -16.53
CA ARG A 125 -21.01 6.47 -17.91
C ARG A 125 -21.81 5.63 -18.89
N SER A 126 -21.76 4.31 -18.78
CA SER A 126 -22.55 3.41 -19.64
C SER A 126 -24.06 3.64 -19.46
N GLU A 127 -24.53 3.81 -18.22
CA GLU A 127 -25.93 4.09 -17.91
C GLU A 127 -26.35 5.45 -18.47
N SER A 128 -25.52 6.49 -18.27
CA SER A 128 -25.75 7.84 -18.79
C SER A 128 -25.84 7.87 -20.33
N THR A 129 -24.94 7.17 -21.02
CA THR A 129 -24.98 7.07 -22.49
C THR A 129 -26.22 6.33 -22.97
N ALA A 130 -26.63 5.24 -22.30
CA ALA A 130 -27.83 4.51 -22.63
C ALA A 130 -29.10 5.35 -22.44
N LEU A 131 -29.20 6.10 -21.33
CA LEU A 131 -30.31 7.02 -21.08
C LEU A 131 -30.34 8.16 -22.10
N SER A 132 -29.19 8.74 -22.42
CA SER A 132 -29.06 9.80 -23.43
C SER A 132 -29.53 9.33 -24.81
N ARG A 133 -29.16 8.11 -25.21
CA ARG A 133 -29.65 7.49 -26.46
C ARG A 133 -31.18 7.34 -26.44
N ARG A 134 -31.74 6.77 -25.37
CA ARG A 134 -33.20 6.63 -25.23
C ARG A 134 -33.93 7.97 -25.32
N LEU A 135 -33.40 9.01 -24.66
CA LEU A 135 -33.96 10.36 -24.73
C LEU A 135 -33.92 10.92 -26.15
N SER A 136 -32.82 10.72 -26.89
CA SER A 136 -32.71 11.17 -28.28
C SER A 136 -33.70 10.46 -29.21
N GLU A 137 -33.92 9.15 -29.01
CA GLU A 137 -34.90 8.38 -29.77
C GLU A 137 -36.32 8.85 -29.51
N LEU A 138 -36.70 9.08 -28.24
CA LEU A 138 -38.01 9.62 -27.89
C LEU A 138 -38.23 11.00 -28.50
N ARG A 139 -37.23 11.89 -28.44
CA ARG A 139 -37.29 13.21 -29.10
C ARG A 139 -37.49 13.07 -30.60
N ARG A 140 -36.76 12.16 -31.26
CA ARG A 140 -36.91 11.90 -32.69
C ARG A 140 -38.33 11.42 -33.03
N LEU A 141 -38.86 10.46 -32.28
CA LEU A 141 -40.21 9.94 -32.49
C LEU A 141 -41.29 11.01 -32.32
N LEU A 142 -41.14 11.91 -31.34
CA LEU A 142 -42.05 13.04 -31.15
C LEU A 142 -42.03 13.99 -32.34
N VAL A 143 -40.85 14.34 -32.86
CA VAL A 143 -40.73 15.18 -34.06
C VAL A 143 -41.39 14.50 -35.27
N VAL A 144 -41.13 13.21 -35.50
CA VAL A 144 -41.76 12.46 -36.59
C VAL A 144 -43.28 12.45 -36.45
N ARG A 145 -43.81 12.27 -35.24
CA ARG A 145 -45.26 12.33 -34.98
C ARG A 145 -45.82 13.72 -35.31
N GLN A 146 -45.18 14.79 -34.84
CA GLN A 146 -45.60 16.16 -35.15
C GLN A 146 -45.60 16.43 -36.66
N LEU A 147 -44.55 16.01 -37.37
CA LEU A 147 -44.48 16.15 -38.83
C LEU A 147 -45.58 15.36 -39.53
N ARG A 148 -45.90 14.13 -39.08
CA ARG A 148 -47.02 13.34 -39.63
C ARG A 148 -48.37 14.01 -39.42
N LEU A 149 -48.61 14.61 -38.26
CA LEU A 149 -49.84 15.35 -37.98
C LEU A 149 -49.98 16.58 -38.89
N LEU A 150 -48.88 17.29 -39.17
CA LEU A 150 -48.87 18.45 -40.06
C LEU A 150 -48.98 18.08 -41.55
N SER A 151 -48.53 16.89 -41.94
CA SER A 151 -48.55 16.41 -43.33
C SER A 151 -49.76 15.53 -43.66
N SER A 152 -50.60 15.20 -42.67
CA SER A 152 -51.85 14.48 -42.90
C SER A 152 -52.79 15.35 -43.74
N PRO A 153 -53.36 14.83 -44.84
CA PRO A 153 -54.34 15.58 -45.62
C PRO A 153 -55.53 15.94 -44.74
N LEU A 154 -55.97 17.20 -44.84
CA LEU A 154 -57.17 17.70 -44.18
C LEU A 154 -58.31 16.73 -44.52
N PRO A 155 -59.07 16.20 -43.53
CA PRO A 155 -60.21 15.36 -43.84
C PRO A 155 -61.13 16.13 -44.79
N PRO A 156 -61.74 15.47 -45.80
CA PRO A 156 -62.66 16.13 -46.70
C PRO A 156 -63.72 16.82 -45.84
N ALA A 157 -63.94 18.11 -46.09
CA ALA A 157 -64.94 18.89 -45.38
C ALA A 157 -66.25 18.08 -45.36
N PRO A 158 -66.96 17.99 -44.22
CA PRO A 158 -68.24 17.31 -44.19
C PRO A 158 -69.12 18.02 -45.23
N VAL A 159 -69.42 17.31 -46.33
CA VAL A 159 -70.49 17.71 -47.23
C VAL A 159 -71.71 17.90 -46.33
N ALA A 160 -72.23 19.13 -46.34
CA ALA A 160 -73.31 19.55 -45.49
C ALA A 160 -74.51 18.59 -45.65
N ALA A 161 -74.57 17.60 -44.78
CA ALA A 161 -75.81 16.95 -44.44
C ALA A 161 -76.48 17.89 -43.44
N CYS A 162 -77.42 18.69 -43.95
CA CYS A 162 -78.35 19.43 -43.12
C CYS A 162 -78.99 18.46 -42.12
N GLY A 163 -78.62 18.55 -40.84
CA GLY A 163 -79.36 17.93 -39.75
C GLY A 163 -78.51 17.39 -38.59
N GLY A 164 -78.65 18.01 -37.41
CA GLY A 164 -78.47 17.32 -36.13
C GLY A 164 -77.23 17.72 -35.33
N PHE A 165 -77.45 18.42 -34.22
CA PHE A 165 -76.46 18.96 -33.31
C PHE A 165 -75.68 17.89 -32.50
N ALA A 166 -74.39 18.18 -32.30
CA ALA A 166 -73.59 18.05 -31.08
C ALA A 166 -73.48 16.69 -30.34
N SER A 167 -72.26 16.14 -30.31
CA SER A 167 -71.58 15.60 -29.11
C SER A 167 -70.59 14.49 -29.50
N ALA A 168 -69.36 14.84 -29.89
CA ALA A 168 -68.30 13.85 -30.11
C ALA A 168 -66.88 14.37 -29.83
N TYR A 169 -66.68 15.68 -29.68
CA TYR A 169 -65.33 16.27 -29.53
C TYR A 169 -64.79 16.27 -28.09
N GLU A 170 -65.61 15.95 -27.07
CA GLU A 170 -65.12 15.93 -25.68
C GLU A 170 -64.49 14.59 -25.25
N GLN A 171 -64.71 13.50 -25.99
CA GLN A 171 -64.18 12.18 -25.61
C GLN A 171 -62.69 11.99 -25.95
N THR A 172 -62.09 12.84 -26.77
CA THR A 172 -60.67 12.71 -27.17
C THR A 172 -59.69 13.41 -26.23
N LEU A 173 -60.14 14.34 -25.39
CA LEU A 173 -59.27 15.01 -24.41
C LEU A 173 -59.11 14.19 -23.13
N ALA A 174 -60.11 13.38 -22.75
CA ALA A 174 -60.04 12.53 -21.56
C ALA A 174 -59.01 11.40 -21.65
N SER A 175 -58.67 10.95 -22.87
CA SER A 175 -57.66 9.90 -23.11
C SER A 175 -56.21 10.39 -23.14
N LEU A 176 -55.96 11.70 -22.94
CA LEU A 176 -54.63 12.29 -23.03
C LEU A 176 -53.94 12.47 -21.66
N ILE A 177 -54.64 12.19 -20.55
CA ILE A 177 -54.17 12.46 -19.17
C ILE A 177 -54.20 11.20 -18.26
N ALA A 178 -54.68 10.05 -18.74
CA ALA A 178 -54.65 8.78 -17.98
C ALA A 178 -53.48 7.88 -18.38
#